data_AF-A0A3M6UBR6-F1
#
_entry.id   AF-A0A3M6UBR6-F1
#
_cell.length_a   1.000
_cell.length_b   1.000
_cell.length_c   1.000
_cell.angle_alpha   90.00
_cell.angle_beta   90.00
_cell.angle_gamma   90.00
#
_symmetry.space_group_name_H-M   'P 1'
#
loop_
_entity.id
_entity.type
_entity.pdbx_description
1 polymer ?
#
loop_
_entity_poly.entity_id
_entity_poly.type
_entity_poly.pdbx_seq_one_letter_code
_entity_poly.pdbx_strand_id
1 'polypeptide(L)'
;MKKVKFIGTIYILHDVLPVLSQLSKRFQRGNVNFSHLLPAIKATHAKLNRLKEDKECLKKLQNDLAQNGRLHRCGLTLSDNKMRELCSLMNRYTVALHDNINNRFEPTLPQVSAFSIFDIADLPNESDPGFEDYGQAEIKIISNHFYGTKEEEEKKMKSAKLLAQWENFKFEMVAWKKQVPQTLLQPNDRSPEDTNILTTTEWTLQRLLARRKTYLREVEVLLSASKQE
;
A
#
# COMPACT_ATOMS: atom_id res chain seq x y z
N MET A 1 -38.27 7.45 -3.87
CA MET A 1 -37.28 8.11 -4.74
C MET A 1 -37.06 7.27 -6.02
N LYS A 2 -37.89 7.43 -7.07
CA LYS A 2 -37.75 6.69 -8.36
C LYS A 2 -37.03 7.56 -9.39
N LYS A 3 -35.71 7.74 -9.24
CA LYS A 3 -34.91 8.55 -10.18
C LYS A 3 -33.83 7.68 -10.81
N VAL A 4 -33.81 7.59 -12.15
CA VAL A 4 -32.79 6.86 -12.93
C VAL A 4 -31.38 7.25 -12.52
N LYS A 5 -31.16 8.54 -12.20
CA LYS A 5 -29.88 9.04 -11.71
C LYS A 5 -29.41 8.33 -10.44
N PHE A 6 -30.32 8.10 -9.47
CA PHE A 6 -29.98 7.40 -8.24
C PHE A 6 -29.57 5.95 -8.51
N ILE A 7 -30.37 5.23 -9.30
CA ILE A 7 -30.04 3.84 -9.66
C ILE A 7 -28.72 3.78 -10.44
N GLY A 8 -28.50 4.69 -11.38
CA GLY A 8 -27.22 4.77 -12.10
C GLY A 8 -26.03 5.04 -11.19
N THR A 9 -26.19 5.88 -10.16
CA THR A 9 -25.15 6.05 -9.12
C THR A 9 -24.86 4.75 -8.38
N ILE A 10 -25.88 3.95 -8.04
CA ILE A 10 -25.67 2.64 -7.38
C ILE A 10 -24.89 1.68 -8.27
N TYR A 11 -25.13 1.66 -9.59
CA TYR A 11 -24.36 0.84 -10.52
C TYR A 11 -22.89 1.28 -10.60
N ILE A 12 -22.64 2.59 -10.62
CA ILE A 12 -21.27 3.13 -10.59
C ILE A 12 -20.57 2.71 -9.28
N LEU A 13 -21.25 2.88 -8.14
CA LEU A 13 -20.68 2.51 -6.84
C LEU A 13 -20.42 1.01 -6.71
N HIS A 14 -21.32 0.18 -7.24
CA HIS A 14 -21.19 -1.27 -7.23
C HIS A 14 -19.88 -1.74 -7.87
N ASP A 15 -19.45 -1.10 -8.97
CA ASP A 15 -18.23 -1.49 -9.67
C ASP A 15 -16.96 -0.85 -9.07
N VAL A 16 -17.08 0.35 -8.49
CA VAL A 16 -15.96 1.05 -7.85
C VAL A 16 -15.60 0.49 -6.47
N LEU A 17 -16.59 0.16 -5.65
CA LEU A 17 -16.39 -0.27 -4.25
C LEU A 17 -15.45 -1.49 -4.12
N PRO A 18 -15.55 -2.54 -4.96
CA PRO A 18 -14.62 -3.67 -4.92
C PRO A 18 -13.16 -3.25 -5.17
N VAL A 19 -12.93 -2.28 -6.06
CA VAL A 19 -11.57 -1.77 -6.35
C VAL A 19 -10.99 -1.09 -5.11
N LEU A 20 -11.77 -0.20 -4.47
CA LEU A 20 -11.34 0.49 -3.25
C LEU A 20 -11.20 -0.48 -2.06
N SER A 21 -12.07 -1.48 -1.95
CA SER A 21 -11.99 -2.52 -0.93
C SER A 21 -10.70 -3.33 -1.06
N GLN A 22 -10.31 -3.67 -2.30
CA GLN A 22 -9.03 -4.36 -2.55
C GLN A 22 -7.83 -3.51 -2.12
N LEU A 23 -7.83 -2.21 -2.43
CA LEU A 23 -6.78 -1.31 -1.96
C LEU A 23 -6.76 -1.27 -0.43
N SER A 24 -7.91 -1.06 0.21
CA SER A 24 -8.03 -1.00 1.67
C SER A 24 -7.49 -2.26 2.35
N LYS A 25 -7.76 -3.46 1.80
CA LYS A 25 -7.25 -4.73 2.34
C LYS A 25 -5.72 -4.80 2.35
N ARG A 26 -5.02 -4.14 1.42
CA ARG A 26 -3.54 -4.09 1.40
C ARG A 26 -2.96 -3.24 2.54
N PHE A 27 -3.75 -2.33 3.10
CA PHE A 27 -3.36 -1.49 4.24
C PHE A 27 -3.88 -2.03 5.58
N GLN A 28 -4.49 -3.21 5.60
CA GLN A 28 -4.92 -3.84 6.85
C GLN A 28 -3.74 -4.55 7.52
N ARG A 29 -3.73 -4.52 8.86
CA ARG A 29 -2.73 -5.19 9.69
C ARG A 29 -2.50 -6.63 9.24
N GLY A 30 -1.23 -7.05 9.20
CA GLY A 30 -0.82 -8.39 8.76
C GLY A 30 -0.81 -8.62 7.24
N ASN A 31 -1.34 -7.67 6.45
CA ASN A 31 -1.30 -7.69 4.98
C ASN A 31 -0.42 -6.57 4.40
N VAL A 32 0.08 -5.66 5.24
CA VAL A 32 0.91 -4.54 4.80
C VAL A 32 2.28 -5.06 4.38
N ASN A 33 2.53 -5.03 3.08
CA ASN A 33 3.85 -5.21 2.53
C ASN A 33 4.30 -3.89 1.90
N PHE A 34 5.37 -3.32 2.45
CA PHE A 34 5.90 -2.01 2.09
C PHE A 34 6.40 -1.93 0.64
N SER A 35 6.95 -3.00 0.07
CA SER A 35 7.38 -3.04 -1.34
C SER A 35 6.18 -3.06 -2.30
N HIS A 36 5.04 -3.58 -1.84
CA HIS A 36 3.81 -3.72 -2.64
C HIS A 36 2.83 -2.55 -2.54
N LEU A 37 3.08 -1.53 -1.72
CA LEU A 37 2.18 -0.38 -1.55
C LEU A 37 2.02 0.43 -2.85
N LEU A 38 3.14 0.85 -3.45
CA LEU A 38 3.13 1.62 -4.70
C LEU A 38 2.50 0.83 -5.86
N PRO A 39 2.87 -0.44 -6.09
CA PRO A 39 2.18 -1.29 -7.07
C PRO A 39 0.67 -1.39 -6.83
N ALA A 40 0.21 -1.53 -5.58
CA ALA A 40 -1.20 -1.63 -5.25
C ALA A 40 -1.98 -0.33 -5.57
N ILE A 41 -1.38 0.83 -5.30
CA ILE A 41 -1.94 2.13 -5.66
C ILE A 41 -2.02 2.27 -7.19
N LYS A 42 -0.93 1.98 -7.92
CA LYS A 42 -0.90 2.01 -9.39
C LYS A 42 -1.94 1.08 -10.01
N ALA A 43 -2.08 -0.14 -9.48
CA ALA A 43 -3.07 -1.10 -9.96
C ALA A 43 -4.51 -0.60 -9.70
N THR A 44 -4.75 0.06 -8.57
CA THR A 44 -6.05 0.68 -8.25
C THR A 44 -6.39 1.77 -9.25
N HIS A 45 -5.45 2.67 -9.52
CA HIS A 45 -5.60 3.73 -10.52
C HIS A 45 -5.91 3.18 -11.91
N ALA A 46 -5.19 2.15 -12.35
CA ALA A 46 -5.43 1.49 -13.63
C ALA A 46 -6.84 0.86 -13.69
N LYS A 47 -7.29 0.19 -12.62
CA LYS A 47 -8.64 -0.39 -12.54
C LYS A 47 -9.73 0.67 -12.59
N LEU A 48 -9.56 1.78 -11.87
CA LEU A 48 -10.51 2.90 -11.89
C LEU A 48 -10.63 3.52 -13.30
N ASN A 49 -9.51 3.67 -14.02
CA ASN A 49 -9.52 4.16 -15.39
C ASN A 49 -10.25 3.21 -16.36
N ARG A 50 -10.04 1.90 -16.23
CA ARG A 50 -10.77 0.90 -17.04
C ARG A 50 -12.28 0.98 -16.82
N LEU A 51 -12.74 1.12 -15.57
CA LEU A 51 -14.17 1.30 -15.28
C LEU A 51 -14.77 2.51 -16.02
N LYS A 52 -14.00 3.60 -16.09
CA LYS A 52 -14.39 4.83 -16.80
C LYS A 52 -14.44 4.63 -18.32
N GLU A 53 -13.48 3.89 -18.88
CA GLU A 53 -13.34 3.64 -20.32
C GLU A 53 -14.40 2.66 -20.83
N ASP A 54 -14.54 1.51 -20.19
CA ASP A 54 -15.41 0.43 -20.65
C ASP A 54 -16.90 0.77 -20.46
N LYS A 55 -17.22 1.55 -19.41
CA LYS A 55 -18.58 1.98 -19.04
C LYS A 55 -19.54 0.80 -18.83
N GLU A 56 -19.04 -0.38 -18.46
CA GLU A 56 -19.84 -1.61 -18.32
C GLU A 56 -21.00 -1.44 -17.34
N CYS A 57 -20.80 -0.75 -16.22
CA CYS A 57 -21.89 -0.45 -15.27
C CYS A 57 -23.08 0.26 -15.93
N LEU A 58 -22.82 1.19 -16.86
CA LEU A 58 -23.87 1.95 -17.56
C LEU A 58 -24.52 1.14 -18.68
N LYS A 59 -23.75 0.30 -19.38
CA LYS A 59 -24.31 -0.69 -20.34
C LYS A 59 -25.24 -1.67 -19.64
N LYS A 60 -24.82 -2.18 -18.47
CA LYS A 60 -25.63 -3.07 -17.63
C LYS A 60 -26.91 -2.37 -17.15
N LEU A 61 -26.82 -1.11 -16.73
CA LEU A 61 -27.99 -0.30 -16.38
C LEU A 61 -28.96 -0.17 -17.56
N GLN A 62 -28.45 0.12 -18.77
CA GLN A 62 -29.27 0.24 -19.98
C GLN A 62 -30.01 -1.06 -20.28
N ASN A 63 -29.33 -2.20 -20.23
CA ASN A 63 -29.92 -3.52 -20.45
C ASN A 63 -30.97 -3.85 -19.38
N ASP A 64 -30.70 -3.51 -18.12
CA ASP A 64 -31.62 -3.78 -17.02
C ASP A 64 -32.90 -2.94 -17.09
N LEU A 65 -32.85 -1.75 -17.70
CA LEU A 65 -33.99 -0.86 -17.92
C LEU A 65 -34.75 -1.15 -19.23
N ALA A 66 -34.13 -1.85 -20.18
CA ALA A 66 -34.73 -2.21 -21.47
C ALA A 66 -35.95 -3.12 -21.30
N GLN A 67 -36.68 -3.34 -22.40
CA GLN A 67 -37.79 -4.29 -22.43
C GLN A 67 -37.27 -5.69 -22.05
N ASN A 68 -37.96 -6.35 -21.11
CA ASN A 68 -37.54 -7.61 -20.46
C ASN A 68 -36.34 -7.52 -19.49
N GLY A 69 -35.77 -6.34 -19.28
CA GLY A 69 -34.75 -6.10 -18.26
C GLY A 69 -35.31 -6.24 -16.84
N ARG A 70 -34.45 -6.58 -15.87
CA ARG A 70 -34.86 -6.84 -14.47
C ARG A 70 -35.52 -5.62 -13.78
N LEU A 71 -35.25 -4.41 -14.28
CA LEU A 71 -35.80 -3.16 -13.78
C LEU A 71 -36.90 -2.58 -14.69
N HIS A 72 -37.31 -3.29 -15.75
CA HIS A 72 -38.33 -2.81 -16.69
C HIS A 72 -39.63 -2.40 -15.99
N ARG A 73 -40.10 -3.22 -15.04
CA ARG A 73 -41.33 -2.98 -14.26
C ARG A 73 -41.27 -1.74 -13.38
N CYS A 74 -40.09 -1.13 -13.19
CA CYS A 74 -39.95 0.12 -12.45
C CYS A 74 -40.45 1.34 -13.25
N GLY A 75 -40.72 1.21 -14.55
CA GLY A 75 -41.20 2.30 -15.40
C GLY A 75 -40.18 3.43 -15.55
N LEU A 76 -38.89 3.09 -15.49
CA LEU A 76 -37.79 4.05 -15.51
C LEU A 76 -37.20 4.18 -16.92
N THR A 77 -37.15 5.40 -17.46
CA THR A 77 -36.58 5.66 -18.79
C THR A 77 -35.21 6.34 -18.71
N LEU A 78 -34.20 5.71 -19.29
CA LEU A 78 -32.86 6.27 -19.49
C LEU A 78 -32.79 6.98 -20.84
N SER A 79 -32.93 8.31 -20.83
CA SER A 79 -32.72 9.13 -22.03
C SER A 79 -31.23 9.42 -22.25
N ASP A 80 -30.87 9.82 -23.46
CA ASP A 80 -29.49 10.19 -23.82
C ASP A 80 -28.92 11.28 -22.91
N ASN A 81 -29.75 12.25 -22.51
CA ASN A 81 -29.31 13.28 -21.58
C ASN A 81 -28.91 12.70 -20.21
N LYS A 82 -29.72 11.78 -19.67
CA LYS A 82 -29.41 11.10 -18.40
C LYS A 82 -28.19 10.20 -18.52
N MET A 83 -28.01 9.54 -19.67
CA MET A 83 -26.82 8.73 -19.94
C MET A 83 -25.55 9.59 -19.97
N ARG A 84 -25.60 10.77 -20.62
CA ARG A 84 -24.50 11.75 -20.61
C ARG A 84 -24.21 12.26 -19.19
N GLU A 85 -25.24 12.57 -18.40
CA GLU A 85 -25.07 12.96 -17.00
C GLU A 85 -24.39 11.87 -16.17
N LEU A 86 -24.79 10.60 -16.33
CA LEU A 86 -24.18 9.47 -15.64
C LEU A 86 -22.73 9.22 -16.08
N CYS A 87 -22.43 9.35 -17.37
CA CYS A 87 -21.05 9.29 -17.87
C CYS A 87 -20.19 10.41 -17.25
N SER A 88 -20.71 11.64 -17.21
CA SER A 88 -20.04 12.78 -16.58
C SER A 88 -19.84 12.57 -15.07
N LEU A 89 -20.85 12.01 -14.39
CA LEU A 89 -20.74 11.65 -12.98
C LEU A 89 -19.62 10.63 -12.75
N MET A 90 -19.60 9.53 -13.52
CA MET A 90 -18.58 8.48 -13.40
C MET A 90 -17.18 9.03 -13.66
N ASN A 91 -17.02 9.89 -14.68
CA ASN A 91 -15.75 10.55 -14.98
C ASN A 91 -15.27 11.41 -13.81
N ARG A 92 -16.12 12.31 -13.30
CA ARG A 92 -15.75 13.20 -12.19
C ARG A 92 -15.47 12.43 -10.91
N TYR A 93 -16.26 11.40 -10.63
CA TYR A 93 -16.05 10.56 -9.45
C TYR A 93 -14.72 9.81 -9.53
N THR A 94 -14.38 9.25 -10.69
CA THR A 94 -13.10 8.57 -10.91
C THR A 94 -11.91 9.51 -10.74
N VAL A 95 -11.98 10.72 -11.30
CA VAL A 95 -10.94 11.75 -11.13
C VAL A 95 -10.79 12.12 -9.65
N ALA A 96 -11.89 12.41 -8.96
CA ALA A 96 -11.85 12.73 -7.54
C ALA A 96 -11.29 11.58 -6.69
N LEU A 97 -11.54 10.32 -7.04
CA LEU A 97 -10.93 9.17 -6.37
C LEU A 97 -9.42 9.09 -6.60
N HIS A 98 -8.97 9.36 -7.82
CA HIS A 98 -7.54 9.45 -8.15
C HIS A 98 -6.86 10.49 -7.26
N ASP A 99 -7.39 11.71 -7.26
CA ASP A 99 -6.87 12.82 -6.48
C ASP A 99 -6.86 12.49 -4.98
N ASN A 100 -7.94 11.92 -4.46
CA ASN A 100 -8.02 11.54 -3.04
C ASN A 100 -7.01 10.46 -2.65
N ILE A 101 -6.77 9.47 -3.51
CA ILE A 101 -5.76 8.44 -3.28
C ILE A 101 -4.37 9.07 -3.30
N ASN A 102 -4.06 9.90 -4.30
CA ASN A 102 -2.76 10.56 -4.44
C ASN A 102 -2.49 11.50 -3.26
N ASN A 103 -3.42 12.40 -2.95
CA ASN A 103 -3.31 13.32 -1.81
C ASN A 103 -3.08 12.59 -0.48
N ARG A 104 -3.66 11.40 -0.33
CA ARG A 104 -3.50 10.59 0.87
C ARG A 104 -2.13 9.93 0.97
N PHE A 105 -1.59 9.42 -0.14
CA PHE A 105 -0.41 8.55 -0.10
C PHE A 105 0.85 9.23 -0.63
N GLU A 106 0.80 10.03 -1.70
CA GLU A 106 2.00 10.62 -2.31
C GLU A 106 2.94 11.34 -1.31
N PRO A 107 2.44 12.11 -0.32
CA PRO A 107 3.34 12.81 0.61
C PRO A 107 4.19 11.89 1.49
N THR A 108 3.72 10.68 1.78
CA THR A 108 4.34 9.74 2.74
C THR A 108 4.79 8.43 2.11
N LEU A 109 4.37 8.15 0.87
CA LEU A 109 4.63 6.89 0.21
C LEU A 109 6.13 6.58 0.03
N PRO A 110 7.01 7.54 -0.33
CA PRO A 110 8.44 7.26 -0.42
C PRO A 110 9.03 6.78 0.91
N GLN A 111 8.67 7.44 2.02
CA GLN A 111 9.19 7.15 3.35
C GLN A 111 8.68 5.80 3.84
N VAL A 112 7.37 5.55 3.71
CA VAL A 112 6.77 4.28 4.10
C VAL A 112 7.31 3.13 3.25
N SER A 113 7.45 3.32 1.93
CA SER A 113 8.00 2.26 1.05
C SER A 113 9.47 1.94 1.36
N ALA A 114 10.23 2.91 1.88
CA ALA A 114 11.63 2.69 2.27
C ALA A 114 11.79 1.68 3.41
N PHE A 115 10.77 1.44 4.24
CA PHE A 115 10.79 0.40 5.25
C PHE A 115 10.74 -1.03 4.68
N SER A 116 10.54 -1.19 3.37
CA SER A 116 10.65 -2.48 2.70
C SER A 116 12.01 -3.15 2.87
N ILE A 117 13.08 -2.38 3.14
CA ILE A 117 14.42 -2.95 3.40
C ILE A 117 14.46 -3.89 4.59
N PHE A 118 13.53 -3.72 5.55
CA PHE A 118 13.42 -4.58 6.73
C PHE A 118 12.66 -5.88 6.43
N ASP A 119 12.16 -6.07 5.21
CA ASP A 119 11.62 -7.36 4.78
C ASP A 119 12.76 -8.38 4.61
N ILE A 120 12.91 -9.23 5.62
CA ILE A 120 13.95 -10.25 5.67
C ILE A 120 13.75 -11.36 4.62
N ALA A 121 12.54 -11.50 4.05
CA ALA A 121 12.28 -12.44 2.97
C ALA A 121 12.86 -11.94 1.63
N ASP A 122 12.87 -10.62 1.41
CA ASP A 122 13.39 -9.98 0.19
C ASP A 122 14.89 -9.63 0.30
N LEU A 123 15.48 -9.74 1.49
CA LEU A 123 16.92 -9.53 1.71
C LEU A 123 17.76 -10.53 0.90
N PRO A 124 18.75 -10.08 0.09
CA PRO A 124 19.70 -10.97 -0.58
C PRO A 124 20.60 -11.77 0.39
N ASN A 125 21.25 -12.81 -0.08
CA ASN A 125 22.31 -13.48 0.68
C ASN A 125 23.64 -12.73 0.50
N GLU A 126 24.58 -12.91 1.43
CA GLU A 126 25.88 -12.23 1.41
C GLU A 126 26.68 -12.47 0.12
N SER A 127 26.51 -13.64 -0.50
CA SER A 127 27.15 -13.98 -1.77
C SER A 127 26.52 -13.34 -3.01
N ASP A 128 25.33 -12.76 -2.87
CA ASP A 128 24.57 -12.24 -4.00
C ASP A 128 25.09 -10.85 -4.39
N PRO A 129 25.25 -10.54 -5.69
CA PRO A 129 25.80 -9.25 -6.15
C PRO A 129 25.04 -8.02 -5.64
N GLY A 130 23.75 -8.16 -5.33
CA GLY A 130 22.91 -7.07 -4.84
C GLY A 130 22.99 -6.81 -3.33
N PHE A 131 23.74 -7.61 -2.56
CA PHE A 131 23.78 -7.48 -1.11
C PHE A 131 24.54 -6.24 -0.62
N GLU A 132 25.63 -5.88 -1.31
CA GLU A 132 26.46 -4.73 -0.94
C GLU A 132 25.66 -3.42 -1.01
N ASP A 133 24.85 -3.24 -2.06
CA ASP A 133 24.05 -2.02 -2.25
C ASP A 133 22.63 -2.11 -1.66
N TYR A 134 22.26 -3.26 -1.09
CA TYR A 134 20.90 -3.48 -0.58
C TYR A 134 20.50 -2.43 0.47
N GLY A 135 19.42 -1.70 0.19
CA GLY A 135 18.81 -0.75 1.11
C GLY A 135 19.50 0.62 1.23
N GLN A 136 20.58 0.88 0.50
CA GLN A 136 21.29 2.16 0.60
C GLN A 136 20.43 3.36 0.17
N ALA A 137 19.57 3.19 -0.85
CA ALA A 137 18.70 4.26 -1.34
C ALA A 137 17.58 4.56 -0.33
N GLU A 138 16.99 3.51 0.22
CA GLU A 138 15.90 3.58 1.19
C GLU A 138 16.37 4.17 2.53
N ILE A 139 17.58 3.81 2.99
CA ILE A 139 18.16 4.43 4.19
C ILE A 139 18.40 5.92 4.01
N LYS A 140 18.75 6.39 2.81
CA LYS A 140 18.84 7.84 2.54
C LYS A 140 17.47 8.51 2.67
N ILE A 141 16.40 7.85 2.21
CA ILE A 141 15.02 8.34 2.36
C ILE A 141 14.64 8.40 3.85
N ILE A 142 14.88 7.32 4.60
CA ILE A 142 14.62 7.24 6.04
C ILE A 142 15.42 8.31 6.79
N SER A 143 16.70 8.47 6.46
CA SER A 143 17.57 9.49 7.05
C SER A 143 17.02 10.90 6.84
N ASN A 144 16.63 11.22 5.61
CA ASN A 144 16.10 12.52 5.28
C ASN A 144 14.75 12.78 5.97
N HIS A 145 13.93 11.76 6.18
CA HIS A 145 12.68 11.88 6.92
C HIS A 145 12.91 12.28 8.39
N PHE A 146 13.82 11.58 9.09
CA PHE A 146 14.04 11.80 10.53
C PHE A 146 14.99 12.97 10.84
N TYR A 147 15.94 13.25 9.95
CA TYR A 147 17.02 14.20 10.20
C TYR A 147 17.10 15.34 9.19
N GLY A 148 16.23 15.37 8.16
CA GLY A 148 16.28 16.36 7.08
C GLY A 148 16.01 17.80 7.51
N THR A 149 15.34 18.00 8.65
CA THR A 149 15.05 19.33 9.23
C THR A 149 16.08 19.80 10.25
N LYS A 150 17.12 18.98 10.52
CA LYS A 150 18.20 19.33 11.43
C LYS A 150 19.19 20.28 10.76
N GLU A 151 20.02 20.93 11.59
CA GLU A 151 21.15 21.71 11.11
C GLU A 151 22.07 20.84 10.24
N GLU A 152 22.71 21.44 9.23
CA GLU A 152 23.41 20.71 8.18
C GLU A 152 24.52 19.80 8.72
N GLU A 153 25.24 20.22 9.76
CA GLU A 153 26.28 19.41 10.42
C GLU A 153 25.67 18.21 11.17
N GLU A 154 24.60 18.43 11.95
CA GLU A 154 23.89 17.36 12.66
C GLU A 154 23.25 16.37 11.69
N LYS A 155 22.63 16.87 10.62
CA LYS A 155 22.03 16.08 9.55
C LYS A 155 23.07 15.18 8.88
N LYS A 156 24.23 15.73 8.50
CA LYS A 156 25.33 14.96 7.91
C LYS A 156 25.82 13.86 8.86
N MET A 157 26.09 14.23 10.12
CA MET A 157 26.56 13.30 11.13
C MET A 157 25.57 12.15 11.36
N LYS A 158 24.28 12.46 11.57
CA LYS A 158 23.24 11.44 11.82
C LYS A 158 22.97 10.58 10.59
N SER A 159 23.01 11.16 9.40
CA SER A 159 22.86 10.40 8.15
C SER A 159 24.00 9.43 7.91
N ALA A 160 25.25 9.86 8.12
CA ALA A 160 26.42 9.00 8.00
C ALA A 160 26.39 7.87 9.04
N LYS A 161 26.01 8.18 10.29
CA LYS A 161 25.85 7.17 11.34
C LYS A 161 24.75 6.17 10.98
N LEU A 162 23.58 6.62 10.50
CA LEU A 162 22.50 5.72 10.11
C LEU A 162 22.92 4.77 8.97
N LEU A 163 23.61 5.29 7.95
CA LEU A 163 24.11 4.47 6.85
C LEU A 163 25.12 3.42 7.33
N ALA A 164 26.10 3.81 8.14
CA ALA A 164 27.07 2.85 8.69
C ALA A 164 26.40 1.79 9.58
N GLN A 165 25.35 2.15 10.33
CA GLN A 165 24.57 1.23 11.13
C GLN A 165 23.80 0.23 10.26
N TRP A 166 23.21 0.69 9.16
CA TRP A 166 22.55 -0.17 8.19
C TRP A 166 23.49 -1.19 7.54
N GLU A 167 24.68 -0.73 7.13
CA GLU A 167 25.69 -1.57 6.49
C GLU A 167 26.08 -2.78 7.37
N ASN A 168 26.11 -2.60 8.69
CA ASN A 168 26.33 -3.71 9.63
C ASN A 168 25.05 -4.50 9.90
N PHE A 169 23.91 -3.81 10.05
CA PHE A 169 22.66 -4.44 10.46
C PHE A 169 22.12 -5.43 9.42
N LYS A 170 22.35 -5.21 8.11
CA LYS A 170 21.91 -6.18 7.08
C LYS A 170 22.57 -7.56 7.24
N PHE A 171 23.80 -7.65 7.77
CA PHE A 171 24.43 -8.94 8.10
C PHE A 171 23.73 -9.62 9.29
N GLU A 172 23.37 -8.86 10.32
CA GLU A 172 22.56 -9.37 11.44
C GLU A 172 21.21 -9.92 10.94
N MET A 173 20.56 -9.22 10.01
CA MET A 173 19.34 -9.71 9.38
C MET A 173 19.57 -11.02 8.61
N VAL A 174 20.69 -11.19 7.89
CA VAL A 174 21.01 -12.47 7.24
C VAL A 174 21.08 -13.60 8.27
N ALA A 175 21.76 -13.37 9.41
CA ALA A 175 21.83 -14.35 10.49
C ALA A 175 20.45 -14.70 11.10
N TRP A 176 19.48 -13.78 10.98
CA TRP A 176 18.11 -14.00 11.46
C TRP A 176 17.24 -14.77 10.49
N LYS A 177 17.60 -14.92 9.20
CA LYS A 177 16.78 -15.62 8.19
C LYS A 177 16.35 -17.02 8.64
N LYS A 178 17.26 -17.78 9.25
CA LYS A 178 17.01 -19.14 9.76
C LYS A 178 16.04 -19.19 10.96
N GLN A 179 15.75 -18.04 11.57
CA GLN A 179 14.93 -17.92 12.76
C GLN A 179 13.54 -17.35 12.46
N VAL A 180 13.29 -16.96 11.20
CA VAL A 180 11.96 -16.50 10.76
C VAL A 180 10.99 -17.68 10.83
N PRO A 181 9.86 -17.55 11.54
CA PRO A 181 8.86 -18.60 11.57
C PRO A 181 8.36 -18.95 10.16
N GLN A 182 8.27 -20.24 9.84
CA GLN A 182 7.83 -20.71 8.51
C GLN A 182 6.41 -20.23 8.14
N THR A 183 5.54 -20.05 9.14
CA THR A 183 4.19 -19.48 8.97
C THR A 183 4.19 -18.02 8.49
N LEU A 184 5.31 -17.30 8.63
CA LEU A 184 5.50 -15.96 8.06
C LEU A 184 5.95 -16.00 6.61
N LEU A 185 6.73 -17.01 6.24
CA LEU A 185 7.24 -17.22 4.88
C LEU A 185 6.19 -17.87 3.96
N GLN A 186 5.21 -18.58 4.52
CA GLN A 186 4.13 -19.25 3.79
C GLN A 186 2.76 -18.79 4.30
N PRO A 187 2.25 -17.63 3.82
CA PRO A 187 1.00 -17.05 4.32
C PRO A 187 -0.25 -17.89 4.03
N ASN A 188 -0.18 -18.79 3.04
CA ASN A 188 -1.31 -19.60 2.58
C ASN A 188 -1.65 -20.76 3.52
N ASP A 189 -0.77 -21.11 4.45
CA ASP A 189 -0.97 -22.22 5.40
C ASP A 189 -1.52 -21.76 6.76
N ARG A 190 -1.97 -20.50 6.86
CA ARG A 190 -2.44 -19.90 8.11
C ARG A 190 -3.86 -20.34 8.46
N SER A 191 -4.11 -20.55 9.74
CA SER A 191 -5.46 -20.83 10.24
C SER A 191 -6.31 -19.55 10.19
N PRO A 192 -7.62 -19.63 9.87
CA PRO A 192 -8.54 -18.49 9.99
C PRO A 192 -8.60 -17.88 11.41
N GLU A 193 -8.14 -18.62 12.42
CA GLU A 193 -8.15 -18.22 13.83
C GLU A 193 -6.87 -17.47 14.26
N ASP A 194 -5.86 -17.36 13.39
CA ASP A 194 -4.61 -16.66 13.69
C ASP A 194 -4.84 -15.15 13.80
N THR A 195 -5.02 -14.65 15.02
CA THR A 195 -5.35 -13.23 15.29
C THR A 195 -4.15 -12.30 15.31
N ASN A 196 -2.91 -12.83 15.42
CA ASN A 196 -1.68 -12.03 15.45
C ASN A 196 -0.86 -12.22 14.17
N ILE A 197 -1.46 -11.82 13.05
CA ILE A 197 -0.84 -11.92 11.73
C ILE A 197 0.28 -10.87 11.64
N LEU A 198 1.52 -11.35 11.68
CA LEU A 198 2.71 -10.52 11.43
C LEU A 198 3.16 -10.68 9.98
N THR A 199 3.75 -9.63 9.42
CA THR A 199 4.58 -9.71 8.22
C THR A 199 6.04 -9.96 8.59
N THR A 200 6.85 -10.36 7.63
CA THR A 200 8.30 -10.51 7.79
C THR A 200 8.97 -9.19 8.16
N THR A 201 8.52 -8.07 7.60
CA THR A 201 8.94 -6.72 8.01
C THR A 201 8.58 -6.43 9.47
N GLU A 202 7.33 -6.66 9.87
CA GLU A 202 6.89 -6.44 11.26
C GLU A 202 7.69 -7.31 12.24
N TRP A 203 7.94 -8.57 11.88
CA TRP A 203 8.78 -9.48 12.68
C TRP A 203 10.20 -8.94 12.86
N THR A 204 10.84 -8.46 11.78
CA THR A 204 12.19 -7.88 11.83
C THR A 204 12.23 -6.66 12.75
N LEU A 205 11.29 -5.72 12.58
CA LEU A 205 11.23 -4.49 13.37
C LEU A 205 10.97 -4.79 14.86
N GLN A 206 10.01 -5.68 15.16
CA GLN A 206 9.75 -6.10 16.53
C GLN A 206 10.97 -6.75 17.18
N ARG A 207 11.68 -7.58 16.43
CA ARG A 207 12.90 -8.24 16.91
C ARG A 207 14.02 -7.25 17.18
N LEU A 208 14.22 -6.27 16.31
CA LEU A 208 15.16 -5.17 16.50
C LEU A 208 14.83 -4.39 17.79
N LEU A 209 13.57 -4.02 17.96
CA LEU A 209 13.09 -3.29 19.15
C LEU A 209 13.22 -4.10 20.45
N ALA A 210 12.92 -5.41 20.41
CA ALA A 210 13.06 -6.31 21.56
C ALA A 210 14.51 -6.41 22.05
N ARG A 211 15.47 -6.26 21.13
CA ARG A 211 16.91 -6.33 21.41
C ARG A 211 17.57 -4.96 21.58
N ARG A 212 16.78 -3.89 21.73
CA ARG A 212 17.29 -2.51 21.86
C ARG A 212 18.37 -2.34 22.92
N LYS A 213 18.32 -3.09 24.04
CA LYS A 213 19.31 -2.98 25.12
C LYS A 213 20.66 -3.55 24.70
N THR A 214 20.63 -4.65 23.94
CA THR A 214 21.83 -5.30 23.37
C THR A 214 22.46 -4.40 22.31
N TYR A 215 21.62 -3.76 21.50
CA TYR A 215 22.02 -3.04 20.30
C TYR A 215 22.15 -1.52 20.49
N LEU A 216 21.97 -1.01 21.72
CA LEU A 216 21.86 0.42 22.00
C LEU A 216 23.11 1.22 21.58
N ARG A 217 24.30 0.59 21.61
CA ARG A 217 25.55 1.23 21.19
C ARG A 217 25.79 1.13 19.68
N GLU A 218 25.36 0.04 19.06
CA GLU A 218 25.73 -0.30 17.68
C GLU A 218 24.72 0.24 16.66
N VAL A 219 23.41 0.23 16.95
CA VAL A 219 22.36 0.67 16.01
C VAL A 219 21.42 1.73 16.62
N GLU A 220 21.96 2.59 17.49
CA GLU A 220 21.20 3.64 18.20
C GLU A 220 20.31 4.52 17.29
N VAL A 221 20.85 4.99 16.15
CA VAL A 221 20.19 5.94 15.25
C VAL A 221 19.13 5.23 14.39
N LEU A 222 19.40 3.96 14.05
CA LEU A 222 18.41 3.07 13.44
C LEU A 222 17.25 2.79 14.41
N LEU A 223 17.56 2.52 15.69
CA LEU A 223 16.56 2.30 16.74
C LEU A 223 15.74 3.54 17.07
N SER A 224 16.28 4.75 16.91
CA SER A 224 15.49 5.98 17.04
C SER A 224 14.54 6.19 15.86
N ALA A 225 14.96 5.81 14.65
CA ALA A 225 14.11 5.84 13.47
C ALA A 225 12.95 4.83 13.58
N SER A 226 13.19 3.65 14.13
CA SER A 226 12.17 2.59 14.26
C SER A 226 11.17 2.79 15.42
N LYS A 227 11.29 3.85 16.22
CA LYS A 227 10.45 4.11 17.42
C LYS A 227 9.29 5.07 17.18
N GLN A 228 9.28 5.77 16.05
CA GLN A 228 8.31 6.84 15.76
C GLN A 228 7.15 6.39 14.85
N GLU A 229 7.04 5.08 14.60
CA GLU A 229 5.90 4.40 13.97
C GLU A 229 5.00 3.74 15.03
#